data_AF-A0A915EBK2-F1
#
_entry.id   AF-A0A915EBK2-F1
#
_cell.length_a   1.000
_cell.length_b   1.000
_cell.length_c   1.000
_cell.angle_alpha   90.00
_cell.angle_beta   90.00
_cell.angle_gamma   90.00
#
_symmetry.space_group_name_H-M   'P 1'
#
loop_
_entity.id
_entity.type
_entity.pdbx_description
1 polymer ?
#
loop_
_entity_poly.entity_id
_entity_poly.type
_entity_poly.pdbx_seq_one_letter_code
_entity_poly.pdbx_strand_id
1 'polypeptide(L)'
;MSARLQESDLLVERNKRGRATVYSQLEEFTDEEDFNPLNLQRKIQDTRRNERDSLPPSIKQIENFKCRQNKSEAIVSLEQLKAYAIRNAAVPEEDENKTFVCGFASSVISEKIVFCLTWTTVKLRRFQQQSKMIQVDATYKLNWHGFPVLVCGFSVSSQHFCGTFLALSSNENTWCYERFFAAVSSFQEDWSSKLASRALSFS
;
A
#
# COMPACT_ATOMS: atom_id res chain seq x y z
N MET A 1 -52.84 44.36 -3.62
CA MET A 1 -51.81 44.42 -2.56
C MET A 1 -51.60 43.01 -2.02
N SER A 2 -50.36 42.55 -2.21
CA SER A 2 -49.61 41.45 -1.60
C SER A 2 -50.25 40.08 -1.31
N ALA A 3 -49.53 39.08 -1.82
CA ALA A 3 -49.81 37.66 -1.85
C ALA A 3 -49.49 36.94 -0.52
N ARG A 4 -50.23 35.86 -0.28
CA ARG A 4 -49.89 34.77 0.64
C ARG A 4 -48.73 33.96 0.05
N LEU A 5 -47.71 33.67 0.85
CA LEU A 5 -46.81 32.55 0.65
C LEU A 5 -47.53 31.28 1.14
N GLN A 6 -47.65 30.26 0.27
CA GLN A 6 -48.01 28.90 0.66
C GLN A 6 -46.80 27.99 0.52
N GLU A 7 -46.63 27.14 1.52
CA GLU A 7 -45.61 26.10 1.67
C GLU A 7 -45.64 25.12 0.48
N SER A 8 -44.45 24.70 0.03
CA SER A 8 -44.27 23.71 -1.03
C SER A 8 -44.06 22.30 -0.44
N ASP A 9 -44.88 21.36 -0.88
CA ASP A 9 -44.83 19.95 -0.47
C ASP A 9 -43.70 19.16 -1.16
N LEU A 10 -42.97 18.36 -0.38
CA LEU A 10 -41.97 17.40 -0.87
C LEU A 10 -42.65 16.10 -1.34
N LEU A 11 -42.43 15.70 -2.59
CA LEU A 11 -42.85 14.37 -3.08
C LEU A 11 -41.73 13.34 -2.88
N VAL A 12 -42.01 12.33 -2.05
CA VAL A 12 -41.11 11.20 -1.80
C VAL A 12 -41.67 9.96 -2.50
N GLU A 13 -41.00 9.51 -3.56
CA GLU A 13 -41.24 8.17 -4.12
C GLU A 13 -40.23 7.16 -3.56
N ARG A 14 -40.75 5.98 -3.19
CA ARG A 14 -39.94 4.83 -2.76
C ARG A 14 -39.79 3.85 -3.93
N ASN A 15 -38.56 3.57 -4.33
CA ASN A 15 -38.27 2.49 -5.27
C ASN A 15 -38.52 1.11 -4.61
N LYS A 16 -38.82 0.06 -5.41
CA LYS A 16 -38.95 -1.37 -5.02
C LYS A 16 -37.82 -1.93 -4.13
N ARG A 17 -36.69 -1.23 -3.96
CA ARG A 17 -35.60 -1.58 -3.01
C ARG A 17 -35.57 -0.73 -1.72
N GLY A 18 -36.63 0.03 -1.43
CA GLY A 18 -36.78 0.78 -0.17
C GLY A 18 -35.89 2.02 -0.03
N ARG A 19 -35.18 2.45 -1.09
CA ARG A 19 -34.46 3.73 -1.09
C ARG A 19 -35.43 4.86 -1.45
N ALA A 20 -35.48 5.87 -0.58
CA ALA A 20 -36.16 7.12 -0.85
C ALA A 20 -35.27 7.98 -1.76
N THR A 21 -35.80 8.39 -2.91
CA THR A 21 -35.14 9.38 -3.77
C THR A 21 -35.81 10.72 -3.51
N VAL A 22 -35.05 11.68 -2.99
CA VAL A 22 -35.51 13.05 -2.82
C VAL A 22 -35.20 13.79 -4.12
N TYR A 23 -36.24 14.17 -4.87
CA TYR A 23 -36.08 15.07 -6.01
C TYR A 23 -36.09 16.51 -5.49
N SER A 24 -34.92 17.04 -5.16
CA SER A 24 -34.75 18.49 -5.00
C SER A 24 -34.75 19.13 -6.39
N GLN A 25 -35.46 20.24 -6.50
CA GLN A 25 -35.72 21.04 -7.69
C GLN A 25 -34.45 21.24 -8.55
N LEU A 26 -34.54 20.87 -9.83
CA LEU A 26 -33.67 21.40 -10.88
C LEU A 26 -34.05 22.87 -11.05
N GLU A 27 -33.41 23.76 -10.30
CA GLU A 27 -33.44 25.20 -10.60
C GLU A 27 -32.84 25.43 -12.00
N GLU A 28 -33.42 26.40 -12.71
CA GLU A 28 -33.22 26.70 -14.12
C GLU A 28 -31.74 26.94 -14.45
N PHE A 29 -31.21 26.15 -15.40
CA PHE A 29 -29.91 26.35 -16.02
C PHE A 29 -30.00 27.49 -17.05
N THR A 30 -29.52 28.68 -16.74
CA THR A 30 -29.62 29.84 -17.64
C THR A 30 -28.32 30.32 -18.28
N ASP A 31 -27.18 29.65 -18.10
CA ASP A 31 -25.93 30.08 -18.75
C ASP A 31 -25.22 28.93 -19.50
N GLU A 32 -24.93 29.15 -20.79
CA GLU A 32 -24.24 28.19 -21.68
C GLU A 32 -22.82 27.81 -21.22
N GLU A 33 -22.21 28.56 -20.30
CA GLU A 33 -20.90 28.24 -19.73
C GLU A 33 -20.91 27.06 -18.74
N ASP A 34 -22.08 26.71 -18.17
CA ASP A 34 -22.20 25.64 -17.19
C ASP A 34 -22.24 24.23 -17.80
N PHE A 35 -22.41 24.13 -19.13
CA PHE A 35 -22.30 22.87 -19.88
C PHE A 35 -20.88 22.57 -20.38
N ASN A 36 -19.87 23.31 -19.91
CA ASN A 36 -18.48 22.93 -20.18
C ASN A 36 -18.14 21.61 -19.43
N PRO A 37 -17.75 20.53 -20.14
CA PRO A 37 -17.48 19.23 -19.53
C PRO A 37 -16.38 19.26 -18.45
N LEU A 38 -15.46 20.23 -18.51
CA LEU A 38 -14.42 20.42 -17.49
C LEU A 38 -14.98 21.02 -16.18
N ASN A 39 -15.95 21.93 -16.29
CA ASN A 39 -16.61 22.53 -15.12
C ASN A 39 -17.53 21.52 -14.42
N LEU A 40 -18.22 20.68 -15.20
CA LEU A 40 -18.98 19.54 -14.69
C LEU A 40 -18.08 18.52 -13.97
N GLN A 41 -16.92 18.17 -14.52
CA GLN A 41 -15.98 17.25 -13.84
C GLN A 41 -15.45 17.81 -12.52
N ARG A 42 -15.13 19.11 -12.47
CA ARG A 42 -14.71 19.79 -11.23
C ARG A 42 -15.83 19.82 -10.19
N LYS A 43 -17.04 20.26 -10.58
CA LYS A 43 -18.22 20.25 -9.69
C LYS A 43 -18.51 18.84 -9.16
N ILE A 44 -18.44 17.80 -10.00
CA ILE A 44 -18.63 16.39 -9.57
C ILE A 44 -17.53 15.94 -8.59
N GLN A 45 -16.27 16.35 -8.79
CA GLN A 45 -15.18 16.04 -7.87
C GLN A 45 -15.33 16.76 -6.53
N ASP A 46 -15.75 18.02 -6.54
CA ASP A 46 -15.95 18.83 -5.33
C ASP A 46 -17.16 18.33 -4.52
N THR A 47 -18.27 17.97 -5.17
CA THR A 47 -19.42 17.35 -4.51
C THR A 47 -19.04 16.01 -3.88
N ARG A 48 -18.26 15.16 -4.57
CA ARG A 48 -17.76 13.88 -4.02
C ARG A 48 -16.77 14.06 -2.87
N ARG A 49 -16.06 15.19 -2.81
CA ARG A 49 -15.13 15.54 -1.73
C ARG A 49 -15.91 15.98 -0.49
N ASN A 50 -16.89 16.85 -0.67
CA ASN A 50 -17.79 17.31 0.40
C ASN A 50 -18.66 16.16 0.98
N GLU A 51 -19.06 15.18 0.16
CA GLU A 51 -19.76 13.97 0.64
C GLU A 51 -18.86 13.00 1.41
N ARG A 52 -17.55 12.99 1.17
CA ARG A 52 -16.59 12.16 1.94
C ARG A 52 -16.24 12.78 3.28
N ASP A 53 -16.24 14.11 3.35
CA ASP A 53 -15.91 14.84 4.57
C ASP A 53 -17.09 14.90 5.57
N SER A 54 -18.31 14.56 5.14
CA SER A 54 -19.50 14.48 5.99
C SER A 54 -19.74 13.10 6.63
N LEU A 55 -19.02 12.06 6.19
CA LEU A 55 -19.13 10.72 6.74
C LEU A 55 -18.09 10.50 7.84
N PRO A 56 -18.48 9.94 9.00
CA PRO A 56 -17.51 9.60 10.04
C PRO A 56 -16.48 8.61 9.47
N PRO A 57 -15.20 8.72 9.88
CA PRO A 57 -14.16 7.83 9.37
C PRO A 57 -14.51 6.37 9.67
N SER A 58 -14.34 5.51 8.67
CA SER A 58 -14.51 4.07 8.85
C SER A 58 -13.58 3.53 9.92
N ILE A 59 -13.95 2.41 10.56
CA ILE A 59 -13.12 1.73 11.58
C ILE A 59 -11.70 1.49 11.05
N LYS A 60 -11.54 1.08 9.79
CA LYS A 60 -10.24 0.91 9.13
C LYS A 60 -9.45 2.23 9.02
N GLN A 61 -10.11 3.35 8.74
CA GLN A 61 -9.45 4.67 8.72
C GLN A 61 -8.99 5.07 10.13
N ILE A 62 -9.79 4.79 11.16
CA ILE A 62 -9.43 5.01 12.56
C ILE A 62 -8.26 4.12 12.97
N GLU A 63 -8.26 2.85 12.59
CA GLU A 63 -7.16 1.90 12.84
C GLU A 63 -5.88 2.34 12.14
N ASN A 64 -5.95 2.71 10.86
CA ASN A 64 -4.81 3.26 10.12
C ASN A 64 -4.28 4.55 10.76
N PHE A 65 -5.17 5.41 11.24
CA PHE A 65 -4.78 6.63 11.95
C PHE A 65 -4.12 6.33 13.30
N LYS A 66 -4.64 5.38 14.08
CA LYS A 66 -4.04 4.91 15.32
C LYS A 66 -2.67 4.27 15.08
N CYS A 67 -2.51 3.49 14.01
CA CYS A 67 -1.22 2.96 13.59
C CYS A 67 -0.22 4.06 13.20
N ARG A 68 -0.69 5.19 12.66
CA ARG A 68 0.16 6.37 12.39
C ARG A 68 0.53 7.14 13.66
N GLN A 69 -0.36 7.16 14.67
CA GLN A 69 -0.13 7.87 15.94
C GLN A 69 0.66 7.04 16.97
N ASN A 70 0.51 5.72 16.95
CA ASN A 70 1.39 4.81 17.66
C ASN A 70 2.75 4.87 16.97
N LYS A 71 3.53 5.89 17.33
CA LYS A 71 4.96 5.94 17.07
C LYS A 71 5.52 4.65 17.66
N SER A 72 5.80 3.68 16.78
CA SER A 72 6.71 2.60 17.09
C SER A 72 7.95 3.20 17.75
N GLU A 73 8.55 2.48 18.70
CA GLU A 73 9.85 2.88 19.24
C GLU A 73 10.74 3.27 18.06
N ALA A 74 11.13 4.54 18.03
CA ALA A 74 11.91 5.05 16.91
C ALA A 74 13.19 4.21 16.87
N ILE A 75 13.40 3.47 15.78
CA ILE A 75 14.63 2.73 15.59
C ILE A 75 15.73 3.77 15.36
N VAL A 76 16.62 3.93 16.32
CA VAL A 76 17.61 5.02 16.34
C VAL A 76 18.95 4.59 15.75
N SER A 77 19.26 3.29 15.77
CA SER A 77 20.55 2.76 15.32
C SER A 77 20.42 1.52 14.44
N LEU A 78 21.47 1.25 13.66
CA LEU A 78 21.56 0.05 12.83
C LEU A 78 21.49 -1.24 13.66
N GLU A 79 22.07 -1.24 14.86
CA GLU A 79 22.03 -2.40 15.75
C GLU A 79 20.60 -2.68 16.25
N GLN A 80 19.84 -1.63 16.57
CA GLN A 80 18.42 -1.78 16.90
C GLN A 80 17.61 -2.29 15.70
N LEU A 81 17.94 -1.83 14.48
CA LEU A 81 17.30 -2.33 13.25
C LEU A 81 17.60 -3.80 13.01
N LYS A 82 18.84 -4.23 13.25
CA LYS A 82 19.26 -5.64 13.21
C LYS A 82 18.57 -6.47 14.27
N ALA A 83 18.49 -5.99 15.52
CA ALA A 83 17.77 -6.67 16.58
C ALA A 83 16.26 -6.78 16.29
N TYR A 84 15.67 -5.74 15.70
CA TYR A 84 14.30 -5.80 15.19
C TYR A 84 14.14 -6.86 14.11
N ALA A 85 15.06 -6.90 13.14
CA ALA A 85 15.05 -7.90 12.06
C ALA A 85 15.06 -9.33 12.61
N ILE A 86 15.99 -9.61 13.53
CA ILE A 86 16.12 -10.94 14.16
C ILE A 86 14.86 -11.32 14.94
N ARG A 87 14.32 -10.40 15.76
CA ARG A 87 13.10 -10.66 16.55
C ARG A 87 11.87 -10.95 15.69
N ASN A 88 11.80 -10.38 14.49
CA ASN A 88 10.67 -10.51 13.59
C ASN A 88 10.94 -11.48 12.43
N ALA A 89 12.03 -12.26 12.47
CA ALA A 89 12.38 -13.20 11.41
C ALA A 89 11.59 -14.50 11.45
N ALA A 90 10.96 -14.81 12.59
CA ALA A 90 10.16 -16.03 12.74
C ALA A 90 8.93 -16.00 11.82
N VAL A 91 8.77 -17.06 11.03
CA VAL A 91 7.64 -17.22 10.10
C VAL A 91 6.36 -17.49 10.91
N PRO A 92 5.30 -16.68 10.76
CA PRO A 92 4.06 -16.88 11.50
C PRO A 92 3.22 -17.98 10.85
N GLU A 93 3.33 -19.21 11.37
CA GLU A 93 2.59 -20.37 10.83
C GLU A 93 1.07 -20.27 11.07
N GLU A 94 0.65 -19.60 12.13
CA GLU A 94 -0.76 -19.49 12.54
C GLU A 94 -1.55 -18.42 11.75
N ASP A 95 -0.87 -17.37 11.28
CA ASP A 95 -1.50 -16.27 10.53
C ASP A 95 -0.72 -15.94 9.26
N GLU A 96 -1.25 -16.39 8.12
CA GLU A 96 -0.59 -16.23 6.83
C GLU A 96 -0.50 -14.78 6.33
N ASN A 97 -1.26 -13.86 6.93
CA ASN A 97 -1.24 -12.44 6.59
C ASN A 97 -0.34 -11.63 7.51
N LYS A 98 0.15 -12.22 8.61
CA LYS A 98 1.09 -11.56 9.49
C LYS A 98 2.43 -11.39 8.78
N THR A 99 2.97 -10.18 8.86
CA THR A 99 4.26 -9.85 8.26
C THR A 99 5.40 -10.40 9.11
N PHE A 100 6.48 -10.78 8.43
CA PHE A 100 7.74 -11.15 9.06
C PHE A 100 8.90 -10.65 8.21
N VAL A 101 10.06 -10.54 8.83
CA VAL A 101 11.31 -10.14 8.19
C VAL A 101 11.93 -11.35 7.53
N CYS A 102 12.14 -11.27 6.23
CA CYS A 102 12.66 -12.38 5.43
C CYS A 102 14.09 -12.13 4.94
N GLY A 103 14.61 -10.91 5.09
CA GLY A 103 15.99 -10.59 4.81
C GLY A 103 16.45 -9.33 5.52
N PHE A 104 17.68 -9.34 6.03
CA PHE A 104 18.34 -8.14 6.53
C PHE A 104 19.83 -8.19 6.17
N ALA A 105 20.33 -7.10 5.61
CA ALA A 105 21.74 -6.91 5.34
C ALA A 105 22.14 -5.48 5.66
N SER A 106 23.38 -5.29 6.11
CA SER A 106 23.99 -3.98 6.30
C SER A 106 25.48 -4.03 6.01
N SER A 107 26.04 -2.94 5.49
CA SER A 107 27.46 -2.81 5.19
C SER A 107 27.91 -1.34 5.28
N VAL A 108 29.21 -1.10 5.18
CA VAL A 108 29.80 0.23 5.00
C VAL A 108 30.39 0.29 3.59
N ILE A 109 29.87 1.18 2.74
CA ILE A 109 30.33 1.39 1.37
C ILE A 109 30.74 2.86 1.24
N SER A 110 32.01 3.10 0.93
CA SER A 110 32.56 4.45 0.80
C SER A 110 32.23 5.35 2.01
N GLU A 111 32.51 4.83 3.21
CA GLU A 111 32.25 5.50 4.51
C GLU A 111 30.76 5.73 4.84
N LYS A 112 29.84 5.31 3.97
CA LYS A 112 28.39 5.40 4.21
C LYS A 112 27.85 4.05 4.64
N ILE A 113 27.05 4.07 5.71
CA ILE A 113 26.29 2.90 6.15
C ILE A 113 25.17 2.65 5.15
N VAL A 114 25.10 1.43 4.64
CA VAL A 114 24.00 0.95 3.80
C VAL A 114 23.28 -0.20 4.48
N PHE A 115 21.97 -0.29 4.28
CA PHE A 115 21.16 -1.38 4.79
C PHE A 115 20.01 -1.71 3.84
N CYS A 116 19.53 -2.95 3.93
CA CYS A 116 18.34 -3.43 3.24
C CYS A 116 17.60 -4.37 4.20
N LEU A 117 16.34 -4.06 4.49
CA LEU A 117 15.45 -4.84 5.35
C LEU A 117 14.22 -5.24 4.55
N THR A 118 13.96 -6.53 4.42
CA THR A 118 12.92 -7.09 3.56
C THR A 118 11.85 -7.78 4.39
N TRP A 119 10.59 -7.52 4.05
CA TRP A 119 9.40 -8.16 4.64
C TRP A 119 8.55 -8.86 3.58
N THR A 120 7.79 -9.84 4.05
CA THR A 120 6.69 -10.46 3.30
C THR A 120 5.67 -11.05 4.27
N THR A 121 4.67 -11.75 3.74
CA THR A 121 3.75 -12.61 4.49
C THR A 121 3.79 -14.02 3.91
N VAL A 122 3.34 -15.03 4.67
CA VAL A 122 3.33 -16.42 4.18
C VAL A 122 2.47 -16.54 2.92
N LYS A 123 1.31 -15.86 2.91
CA LYS A 123 0.40 -15.84 1.77
C LYS A 123 1.04 -15.24 0.52
N LEU A 124 1.68 -14.08 0.65
CA LEU A 124 2.33 -13.40 -0.47
C LEU A 124 3.53 -14.18 -1.01
N ARG A 125 4.30 -14.82 -0.12
CA ARG A 125 5.38 -15.74 -0.49
C ARG A 125 4.85 -16.89 -1.36
N ARG A 126 3.78 -17.56 -0.96
CA ARG A 126 3.19 -18.67 -1.73
C ARG A 126 2.73 -18.24 -3.11
N PHE A 127 2.17 -17.04 -3.23
CA PHE A 127 1.84 -16.48 -4.55
C PHE A 127 3.08 -16.21 -5.40
N GLN A 128 4.15 -15.67 -4.81
CA GLN A 128 5.40 -15.45 -5.54
C GLN A 128 5.98 -16.75 -6.12
N GLN A 129 5.91 -17.85 -5.37
CA GLN A 129 6.41 -19.16 -5.80
C GLN A 129 5.68 -19.71 -7.05
N GLN A 130 4.48 -19.21 -7.35
CA GLN A 130 3.73 -19.59 -8.55
C GLN A 130 4.15 -18.78 -9.78
N SER A 131 4.90 -17.69 -9.60
CA SER A 131 5.37 -16.84 -10.69
C SER A 131 6.79 -17.20 -11.11
N LYS A 132 7.00 -17.32 -12.43
CA LYS A 132 8.33 -17.48 -13.04
C LYS A 132 9.08 -16.15 -13.21
N MET A 133 8.37 -15.04 -13.13
CA MET A 133 8.91 -13.71 -13.37
C MET A 133 8.66 -12.86 -12.14
N ILE A 134 9.69 -12.10 -11.76
CA ILE A 134 9.59 -11.12 -10.68
C ILE A 134 9.84 -9.75 -11.29
N GLN A 135 9.09 -8.77 -10.82
CA GLN A 135 9.25 -7.36 -11.16
C GLN A 135 9.60 -6.63 -9.88
N VAL A 136 10.66 -5.84 -9.93
CA VAL A 136 11.08 -5.01 -8.81
C VAL A 136 11.12 -3.58 -9.29
N ASP A 137 10.52 -2.69 -8.50
CA ASP A 137 10.56 -1.27 -8.76
C ASP A 137 10.74 -0.50 -7.45
N ALA A 138 11.58 0.53 -7.50
CA ALA A 138 11.62 1.53 -6.44
C ALA A 138 10.43 2.45 -6.65
N THR A 139 9.44 2.36 -5.76
CA THR A 139 8.29 3.23 -5.89
C THR A 139 8.68 4.59 -5.34
N TYR A 140 9.11 5.54 -6.18
CA TYR A 140 9.55 6.89 -5.75
C TYR A 140 8.52 7.66 -4.88
N LYS A 141 7.27 7.20 -4.86
CA LYS A 141 6.18 7.72 -4.03
C LYS A 141 6.09 7.08 -2.63
N LEU A 142 6.85 6.01 -2.37
CA LEU A 142 6.89 5.27 -1.12
C LEU A 142 8.25 5.45 -0.47
N ASN A 143 8.34 6.43 0.42
CA ASN A 143 9.45 6.59 1.34
C ASN A 143 8.96 6.33 2.76
N TRP A 144 9.73 5.62 3.57
CA TRP A 144 9.45 5.41 4.98
C TRP A 144 10.61 5.95 5.82
N HIS A 145 10.33 6.95 6.65
CA HIS A 145 11.35 7.69 7.41
C HIS A 145 12.47 8.28 6.55
N GLY A 146 12.16 8.68 5.31
CA GLY A 146 13.14 9.23 4.37
C GLY A 146 13.97 8.18 3.63
N PHE A 147 13.72 6.90 3.87
CA PHE A 147 14.36 5.79 3.17
C PHE A 147 13.45 5.23 2.06
N PRO A 148 13.99 4.95 0.87
CA PRO A 148 13.23 4.36 -0.22
C PRO A 148 12.69 2.99 0.14
N VAL A 149 11.47 2.73 -0.35
CA VAL A 149 10.83 1.42 -0.27
C VAL A 149 10.83 0.78 -1.65
N LEU A 150 11.52 -0.36 -1.76
CA LEU A 150 11.51 -1.22 -2.93
C LEU A 150 10.32 -2.18 -2.82
N VAL A 151 9.60 -2.37 -3.92
CA VAL A 151 8.50 -3.32 -3.98
C VAL A 151 8.82 -4.38 -5.04
N CYS A 152 8.71 -5.64 -4.65
CA CYS A 152 8.81 -6.78 -5.56
C CYS A 152 7.43 -7.42 -5.73
N GLY A 153 7.14 -7.91 -6.92
CA GLY A 153 5.89 -8.57 -7.23
C GLY A 153 5.90 -9.19 -8.61
N PHE A 154 4.73 -9.40 -9.17
CA PHE A 154 4.56 -9.84 -10.55
C PHE A 154 3.29 -9.24 -11.13
N SER A 155 3.27 -9.08 -12.45
CA SER A 155 2.07 -8.71 -13.17
C SER A 155 1.28 -9.95 -13.58
N VAL A 156 -0.02 -9.95 -13.30
CA VAL A 156 -0.94 -10.99 -13.77
C VAL A 156 -1.45 -10.68 -15.18
N SER A 157 -2.12 -11.64 -15.83
CA SER A 157 -2.68 -11.48 -17.18
C SER A 157 -3.65 -10.31 -17.32
N SER A 158 -4.29 -9.89 -16.22
CA SER A 158 -5.14 -8.70 -16.17
C SER A 158 -4.36 -7.38 -16.10
N GLN A 159 -3.04 -7.39 -16.32
CA GLN A 159 -2.14 -6.23 -16.27
C GLN A 159 -2.14 -5.51 -14.91
N HIS A 160 -2.50 -6.22 -13.84
CA HIS A 160 -2.40 -5.71 -12.48
C HIS A 160 -1.12 -6.21 -11.83
N PHE A 161 -0.41 -5.31 -11.16
CA PHE A 161 0.76 -5.64 -10.36
C PHE A 161 0.32 -6.16 -8.98
N CYS A 162 0.82 -7.34 -8.62
CA CYS A 162 0.63 -7.97 -7.32
C CYS A 162 1.94 -7.93 -6.54
N GLY A 163 2.05 -7.00 -5.59
CA GLY A 163 3.21 -6.90 -4.70
C GLY A 163 3.28 -8.08 -3.72
N THR A 164 4.47 -8.65 -3.57
CA THR A 164 4.73 -9.84 -2.75
C THR A 164 5.79 -9.63 -1.68
N PHE A 165 6.79 -8.79 -1.94
CA PHE A 165 7.80 -8.40 -0.96
C PHE A 165 7.95 -6.88 -0.93
N LEU A 166 8.37 -6.39 0.22
CA LEU A 166 8.67 -5.00 0.44
C LEU A 166 10.04 -4.90 1.10
N ALA A 167 10.90 -4.00 0.63
CA ALA A 167 12.19 -3.77 1.25
C ALA A 167 12.40 -2.28 1.57
N LEU A 168 12.78 -1.99 2.81
CA LEU A 168 13.26 -0.68 3.23
C LEU A 168 14.76 -0.65 2.98
N SER A 169 15.19 0.32 2.21
CA SER A 169 16.57 0.42 1.78
C SER A 169 17.18 1.76 2.17
N SER A 170 18.45 1.78 2.54
CA SER A 170 19.16 3.04 2.78
C SER A 170 19.23 3.94 1.54
N ASN A 171 19.21 3.36 0.34
CA ASN A 171 19.29 4.05 -0.95
C ASN A 171 18.85 3.12 -2.11
N GLU A 172 18.80 3.66 -3.33
CA GLU A 172 18.50 2.89 -4.55
C GLU A 172 19.80 2.56 -5.31
N ASN A 173 20.68 1.77 -4.70
CA ASN A 173 21.94 1.35 -5.32
C ASN A 173 21.97 -0.16 -5.63
N THR A 174 22.92 -0.58 -6.47
CA THR A 174 23.11 -1.98 -6.88
C THR A 174 23.18 -2.93 -5.71
N TRP A 175 23.91 -2.56 -4.65
CA TRP A 175 24.05 -3.41 -3.46
C TRP A 175 22.70 -3.68 -2.78
N CYS A 176 21.82 -2.68 -2.67
CA CYS A 176 20.49 -2.86 -2.07
C CYS A 176 19.59 -3.77 -2.93
N TYR A 177 19.63 -3.61 -4.26
CA TYR A 177 18.92 -4.51 -5.16
C TYR A 177 19.44 -5.95 -5.06
N GLU A 178 20.76 -6.16 -5.05
CA GLU A 178 21.36 -7.49 -4.88
C GLU A 178 20.91 -8.16 -3.59
N ARG A 179 20.90 -7.44 -2.46
CA ARG A 179 20.45 -7.98 -1.17
C ARG A 179 18.95 -8.26 -1.16
N PHE A 180 18.16 -7.39 -1.78
CA PHE A 180 16.72 -7.63 -1.91
C PHE A 180 16.44 -8.88 -2.76
N PHE A 181 17.09 -9.00 -3.92
CA PHE A 181 16.97 -10.19 -4.77
C PHE A 181 17.45 -11.45 -4.07
N ALA A 182 18.57 -11.41 -3.35
CA ALA A 182 19.04 -12.56 -2.57
C ALA A 182 18.01 -13.00 -1.52
N ALA A 183 17.38 -12.05 -0.82
CA ALA A 183 16.30 -12.35 0.10
C ALA A 183 15.11 -13.00 -0.63
N VAL A 184 14.62 -12.41 -1.73
CA VAL A 184 13.50 -12.98 -2.51
C VAL A 184 13.82 -14.38 -3.06
N SER A 185 15.02 -14.58 -3.60
CA SER A 185 15.47 -15.86 -4.18
C SER A 185 15.61 -16.95 -3.12
N SER A 186 16.07 -16.62 -1.91
CA SER A 186 16.19 -17.60 -0.81
C SER A 186 14.86 -18.29 -0.44
N PHE A 187 13.70 -17.71 -0.85
CA PHE A 187 12.38 -18.29 -0.62
C PHE A 187 11.74 -18.93 -1.85
N GLN A 188 12.28 -18.72 -3.05
CA GLN A 188 11.88 -19.45 -4.25
C GLN A 188 12.49 -20.86 -4.27
N GLU A 189 13.57 -21.09 -3.53
CA GLU A 189 14.19 -22.40 -3.40
C GLU A 189 13.39 -23.30 -2.42
N ASP A 190 12.41 -24.01 -2.99
CA ASP A 190 12.09 -25.39 -2.62
C ASP A 190 12.55 -26.34 -3.74
N TRP A 191 13.72 -26.02 -4.32
CA TRP A 191 14.51 -26.81 -5.29
C TRP A 191 15.45 -27.78 -4.54
N SER A 192 14.89 -28.44 -3.52
CA SER A 192 15.22 -29.78 -3.01
C SER A 192 16.69 -30.26 -3.07
N SER A 193 17.30 -30.52 -1.91
CA SER A 193 18.46 -31.43 -1.72
C SER A 193 19.82 -31.09 -2.38
N LYS A 194 20.00 -29.93 -3.04
CA LYS A 194 21.26 -29.58 -3.74
C LYS A 194 22.11 -28.49 -3.09
N LEU A 195 22.39 -28.64 -1.79
CA LEU A 195 23.51 -27.95 -1.13
C LEU A 195 24.41 -28.88 -0.30
N ALA A 196 24.46 -30.18 -0.62
CA ALA A 196 25.63 -30.98 -0.27
C ALA A 196 26.91 -30.54 -1.05
N SER A 197 26.84 -29.50 -1.91
CA SER A 197 27.89 -29.18 -2.88
C SER A 197 28.33 -27.70 -3.00
N ARG A 198 27.79 -26.72 -2.25
CA ARG A 198 28.31 -25.32 -2.30
C ARG A 198 28.81 -24.74 -0.97
N ALA A 199 29.08 -25.60 0.02
CA ALA A 199 29.70 -25.20 1.29
C ALA A 199 31.20 -24.81 1.20
N LEU A 200 31.71 -24.39 0.03
CA LEU A 200 33.15 -24.14 -0.16
C LEU A 200 33.53 -22.80 -0.79
N SER A 201 32.61 -21.85 -0.97
CA SER A 201 33.02 -20.57 -1.54
C SER A 201 32.03 -19.48 -1.17
N PHE A 202 32.25 -18.79 -0.06
CA PHE A 202 32.03 -17.34 0.09
C PHE A 202 32.64 -16.93 1.44
N SER A 203 33.98 -16.99 1.47
CA SER A 203 34.85 -16.20 2.34
C SER A 203 34.98 -14.79 1.79
#